data_AF-A0A067ML63-F1
#
_entry.id   AF-A0A067ML63-F1
#
_cell.length_a   1.000
_cell.length_b   1.000
_cell.length_c   1.000
_cell.angle_alpha   90.00
_cell.angle_beta   90.00
_cell.angle_gamma   90.00
#
_symmetry.space_group_name_H-M   'P 1'
#
loop_
_entity.id
_entity.type
_entity.pdbx_description
1 polymer ?
#
loop_
_entity_poly.entity_id
_entity_poly.type
_entity_poly.pdbx_seq_one_letter_code
_entity_poly.pdbx_strand_id
1 'polypeptide(L)'
;MLLSSLSFFVAGFLSLSVSGHYCFPSVDNTTAWDVVRRTDNYETRNPIKNVTDPNFRCYNGAGGKAAHTYTIAAGKNITFQTDNNLYHIGVANVYMAKASGDVMSFDGSGKVWFKIYQITAIADPTGTNYPTFPALGLYNVTFTIPKKVPTGQYLLRIEHIALHDAAYFGGAQFYIGCAQLDVTDGGGGTPNPLVSIPGVYTGREPGIIFDPYSFPKPTNYTQPGPPVWVG
;
A
#
# COMPACT_ATOMS: atom_id res chain seq x y z
N MET A 1 -28.30 -65.65 -4.08
CA MET A 1 -27.24 -64.94 -3.34
C MET A 1 -27.00 -63.61 -4.04
N LEU A 2 -27.60 -62.53 -3.51
CA LEU A 2 -27.30 -61.16 -3.93
C LEU A 2 -26.04 -60.70 -3.17
N LEU A 3 -25.04 -60.19 -3.85
CA LEU A 3 -23.97 -59.39 -3.23
C LEU A 3 -23.80 -58.10 -4.04
N SER A 4 -23.96 -57.01 -3.28
CA SER A 4 -24.10 -55.61 -3.64
C SER A 4 -22.82 -54.98 -4.18
N SER A 5 -22.95 -54.18 -5.23
CA SER A 5 -21.94 -53.25 -5.71
C SER A 5 -21.78 -52.07 -4.75
N LEU A 6 -20.55 -51.86 -4.27
CA LEU A 6 -20.19 -50.76 -3.38
C LEU A 6 -19.73 -49.56 -4.22
N SER A 7 -20.55 -48.52 -4.30
CA SER A 7 -20.18 -47.26 -4.94
C SER A 7 -19.36 -46.40 -3.98
N PHE A 8 -18.10 -46.12 -4.33
CA PHE A 8 -17.26 -45.16 -3.63
C PHE A 8 -17.64 -43.73 -4.06
N PHE A 9 -18.26 -42.97 -3.16
CA PHE A 9 -18.35 -41.52 -3.28
C PHE A 9 -17.01 -40.90 -2.88
N VAL A 10 -16.29 -40.33 -3.84
CA VAL A 10 -15.13 -39.47 -3.56
C VAL A 10 -15.68 -38.09 -3.18
N ALA A 11 -15.69 -37.77 -1.88
CA ALA A 11 -15.96 -36.43 -1.41
C ALA A 11 -14.73 -35.54 -1.68
N GLY A 12 -14.80 -34.72 -2.72
CA GLY A 12 -13.81 -33.68 -2.97
C GLY A 12 -13.90 -32.60 -1.90
N PHE A 13 -12.91 -32.53 -1.01
CA PHE A 13 -12.75 -31.38 -0.13
C PHE A 13 -12.37 -30.16 -0.97
N LEU A 14 -13.32 -29.26 -1.24
CA LEU A 14 -12.99 -27.90 -1.62
C LEU A 14 -12.30 -27.23 -0.42
N SER A 15 -10.98 -27.10 -0.49
CA SER A 15 -10.27 -26.18 0.38
C SER A 15 -10.62 -24.77 -0.07
N LEU A 16 -11.38 -24.04 0.75
CA LEU A 16 -11.52 -22.61 0.59
C LEU A 16 -10.18 -21.98 0.96
N SER A 17 -9.34 -21.71 -0.04
CA SER A 17 -8.12 -20.93 0.13
C SER A 17 -8.52 -19.51 0.53
N VAL A 18 -8.57 -19.21 1.82
CA VAL A 18 -8.64 -17.82 2.29
C VAL A 18 -7.30 -17.19 1.96
N SER A 19 -7.22 -16.48 0.85
CA SER A 19 -6.02 -15.71 0.49
C SER A 19 -5.99 -14.46 1.35
N GLY A 20 -5.05 -14.39 2.29
CA GLY A 20 -4.81 -13.18 3.10
C GLY A 20 -4.13 -12.03 2.34
N HIS A 21 -3.91 -12.20 1.03
CA HIS A 21 -3.17 -11.28 0.18
C HIS A 21 -4.12 -10.45 -0.70
N TYR A 22 -3.72 -9.21 -1.01
CA TYR A 22 -4.59 -8.21 -1.63
C TYR A 22 -3.82 -7.28 -2.57
N CYS A 23 -4.57 -6.56 -3.38
CA CYS A 23 -4.13 -5.50 -4.27
C CYS A 23 -4.90 -4.20 -3.95
N PHE A 24 -4.38 -3.06 -4.43
CA PHE A 24 -5.08 -1.78 -4.44
C PHE A 24 -5.52 -1.44 -5.86
N PRO A 25 -6.58 -2.06 -6.42
CA PRO A 25 -6.86 -1.99 -7.85
C PRO A 25 -7.51 -0.67 -8.30
N SER A 26 -8.13 0.09 -7.42
CA SER A 26 -8.91 1.27 -7.82
C SER A 26 -8.91 2.36 -6.76
N VAL A 27 -9.33 3.55 -7.17
CA VAL A 27 -9.68 4.66 -6.28
C VAL A 27 -11.16 5.00 -6.40
N ASP A 28 -11.78 5.37 -5.28
CA ASP A 28 -13.20 5.66 -5.15
C ASP A 28 -14.07 4.59 -5.83
N ASN A 29 -14.85 4.97 -6.85
CA ASN A 29 -15.74 4.06 -7.59
C ASN A 29 -15.22 3.73 -9.00
N THR A 30 -13.93 3.95 -9.26
CA THR A 30 -13.34 3.62 -10.56
C THR A 30 -13.25 2.10 -10.78
N THR A 31 -13.25 1.69 -12.04
CA THR A 31 -13.01 0.30 -12.41
C THR A 31 -11.59 -0.12 -12.02
N ALA A 32 -11.41 -1.37 -11.59
CA ALA A 32 -10.11 -1.94 -11.28
C ALA A 32 -9.12 -1.70 -12.44
N TRP A 33 -7.95 -1.15 -12.10
CA TRP A 33 -6.82 -0.88 -12.98
C TRP A 33 -7.06 0.18 -14.06
N ASP A 34 -8.16 0.93 -13.98
CA ASP A 34 -8.48 1.98 -14.94
C ASP A 34 -7.57 3.21 -14.76
N VAL A 35 -7.54 3.74 -13.54
CA VAL A 35 -6.71 4.89 -13.14
C VAL A 35 -5.54 4.49 -12.23
N VAL A 36 -5.52 3.24 -11.75
CA VAL A 36 -4.39 2.66 -11.01
C VAL A 36 -3.56 1.80 -11.95
N ARG A 37 -2.24 2.01 -11.97
CA ARG A 37 -1.32 1.19 -12.74
C ARG A 37 -1.42 -0.26 -12.29
N ARG A 38 -1.77 -1.15 -13.22
CA ARG A 38 -1.88 -2.59 -12.92
C ARG A 38 -0.57 -3.10 -12.34
N THR A 39 -0.64 -3.68 -11.16
CA THR A 39 0.53 -4.22 -10.48
C THR A 39 0.87 -5.62 -10.97
N ASP A 40 2.13 -6.02 -10.85
CA ASP A 40 2.66 -7.31 -11.29
C ASP A 40 2.02 -8.47 -10.51
N ASN A 41 1.48 -8.19 -9.32
CA ASN A 41 0.79 -9.15 -8.47
C ASN A 41 -0.74 -9.21 -8.68
N TYR A 42 -1.31 -8.63 -9.75
CA TYR A 42 -2.78 -8.60 -9.92
C TYR A 42 -3.44 -9.99 -9.91
N GLU A 43 -2.73 -11.04 -10.31
CA GLU A 43 -3.20 -12.44 -10.24
C GLU A 43 -2.82 -13.11 -8.93
N THR A 44 -1.56 -12.98 -8.51
CA THR A 44 -1.01 -13.74 -7.38
C THR A 44 -1.30 -13.10 -6.03
N ARG A 45 -1.52 -11.79 -6.01
CA ARG A 45 -1.55 -10.89 -4.85
C ARG A 45 -0.29 -10.92 -3.99
N ASN A 46 0.80 -11.54 -4.48
CA ASN A 46 2.06 -11.60 -3.74
C ASN A 46 2.61 -10.20 -3.43
N PRO A 47 3.22 -9.99 -2.25
CA PRO A 47 3.87 -8.73 -1.93
C PRO A 47 5.22 -8.60 -2.65
N ILE A 48 5.69 -7.35 -2.80
CA ILE A 48 7.11 -7.10 -3.04
C ILE A 48 7.82 -6.97 -1.69
N LYS A 49 9.00 -7.58 -1.53
CA LYS A 49 9.80 -7.51 -0.28
C LYS A 49 11.10 -6.72 -0.45
N ASN A 50 11.66 -6.69 -1.65
CA ASN A 50 12.93 -6.02 -1.93
C ASN A 50 12.74 -4.50 -2.10
N VAL A 51 13.09 -3.73 -1.07
CA VAL A 51 12.92 -2.26 -1.05
C VAL A 51 13.86 -1.51 -1.98
N THR A 52 14.90 -2.16 -2.52
CA THR A 52 15.84 -1.55 -3.48
C THR A 52 15.46 -1.84 -4.93
N ASP A 53 14.47 -2.69 -5.16
CA ASP A 53 13.98 -3.01 -6.49
C ASP A 53 13.32 -1.77 -7.14
N PRO A 54 13.63 -1.41 -8.40
CA PRO A 54 12.90 -0.37 -9.12
C PRO A 54 11.37 -0.56 -9.11
N ASN A 55 10.89 -1.80 -9.14
CA ASN A 55 9.48 -2.13 -9.04
C ASN A 55 8.88 -1.77 -7.67
N PHE A 56 9.68 -1.54 -6.63
CA PHE A 56 9.18 -1.08 -5.33
C PHE A 56 8.45 0.27 -5.38
N ARG A 57 8.61 1.03 -6.47
CA ARG A 57 7.92 2.30 -6.69
C ARG A 57 6.42 2.13 -6.89
N CYS A 58 6.01 1.39 -7.91
CA CYS A 58 4.59 1.23 -8.29
C CYS A 58 4.19 -0.21 -8.58
N TYR A 59 5.12 -1.15 -8.36
CA TYR A 59 4.99 -2.59 -8.55
C TYR A 59 4.38 -2.99 -9.89
N ASN A 60 4.78 -2.33 -10.97
CA ASN A 60 4.20 -2.47 -12.31
C ASN A 60 5.28 -2.72 -13.38
N GLY A 61 6.35 -3.41 -13.01
CA GLY A 61 7.52 -3.66 -13.86
C GLY A 61 7.22 -4.48 -15.11
N ALA A 62 6.16 -5.29 -15.09
CA ALA A 62 5.64 -6.00 -16.26
C ALA A 62 4.87 -5.09 -17.25
N GLY A 63 5.00 -3.76 -17.11
CA GLY A 63 4.47 -2.78 -18.04
C GLY A 63 3.01 -2.38 -17.78
N GLY A 64 2.47 -2.66 -16.61
CA GLY A 64 1.13 -2.23 -16.22
C GLY A 64 1.03 -0.71 -16.17
N LYS A 65 0.35 -0.12 -17.16
CA LYS A 65 -0.03 1.30 -17.15
C LYS A 65 -1.51 1.40 -16.81
N ALA A 66 -1.90 2.49 -16.16
CA ALA A 66 -3.31 2.84 -16.10
C ALA A 66 -3.71 3.48 -17.44
N ALA A 67 -4.95 3.28 -17.86
CA ALA A 67 -5.48 3.82 -19.11
C ALA A 67 -5.84 5.30 -18.97
N HIS A 68 -6.27 5.72 -17.77
CA HIS A 68 -6.81 7.05 -17.55
C HIS A 68 -6.19 7.75 -16.34
N THR A 69 -6.53 9.03 -16.23
CA THR A 69 -6.16 9.90 -15.11
C THR A 69 -7.42 10.30 -14.35
N TYR A 70 -7.39 10.24 -13.02
CA TYR A 70 -8.51 10.60 -12.16
C TYR A 70 -8.42 12.07 -11.75
N THR A 71 -9.39 12.90 -12.17
CA THR A 71 -9.43 14.32 -11.82
C THR A 71 -10.01 14.52 -10.42
N ILE A 72 -9.31 15.27 -9.56
CA ILE A 72 -9.74 15.56 -8.19
C ILE A 72 -9.30 16.96 -7.73
N ALA A 73 -10.17 17.70 -7.06
CA ALA A 73 -9.80 18.98 -6.47
C ALA A 73 -8.99 18.79 -5.16
N ALA A 74 -7.95 19.58 -4.96
CA ALA A 74 -7.19 19.59 -3.71
C ALA A 74 -8.09 19.93 -2.50
N GLY A 75 -7.86 19.23 -1.40
CA GLY A 75 -8.69 19.28 -0.19
C GLY A 75 -9.87 18.31 -0.19
N LYS A 76 -10.07 17.51 -1.25
CA LYS A 76 -11.09 16.46 -1.29
C LYS A 76 -10.54 15.14 -0.75
N ASN A 77 -11.46 14.34 -0.22
CA ASN A 77 -11.16 12.97 0.15
C ASN A 77 -11.08 12.09 -1.10
N ILE A 78 -10.16 11.14 -1.05
CA ILE A 78 -10.00 10.06 -2.02
C ILE A 78 -9.83 8.76 -1.25
N THR A 79 -10.29 7.66 -1.82
CA THR A 79 -10.27 6.35 -1.19
C THR A 79 -9.55 5.35 -2.08
N PHE A 80 -8.47 4.73 -1.62
CA PHE A 80 -8.00 3.50 -2.26
C PHE A 80 -8.88 2.33 -1.85
N GLN A 81 -9.39 1.59 -2.84
CA GLN A 81 -10.09 0.33 -2.60
C GLN A 81 -9.08 -0.81 -2.57
N THR A 82 -9.34 -1.81 -1.73
CA THR A 82 -8.60 -3.08 -1.75
C THR A 82 -9.48 -4.16 -2.35
N ASP A 83 -8.92 -5.10 -3.14
CA ASP A 83 -9.71 -6.23 -3.69
C ASP A 83 -10.06 -7.29 -2.64
N ASN A 84 -9.47 -7.19 -1.45
CA ASN A 84 -9.73 -7.98 -0.26
C ASN A 84 -9.28 -7.19 0.96
N ASN A 85 -9.77 -7.46 2.17
CA ASN A 85 -9.35 -6.67 3.33
C ASN A 85 -7.87 -6.82 3.65
N LEU A 86 -7.32 -5.80 4.31
CA LEU A 86 -5.96 -5.79 4.85
C LEU A 86 -5.85 -6.79 6.01
N TYR A 87 -5.65 -8.08 5.72
CA TYR A 87 -5.60 -9.16 6.71
C TYR A 87 -4.32 -9.19 7.56
N HIS A 88 -3.26 -8.55 7.10
CA HIS A 88 -1.99 -8.56 7.81
C HIS A 88 -1.89 -7.39 8.77
N ILE A 89 -1.38 -7.65 9.98
CA ILE A 89 -0.95 -6.57 10.88
C ILE A 89 0.11 -5.73 10.17
N GLY A 90 -0.02 -4.42 10.24
CA GLY A 90 0.79 -3.54 9.45
C GLY A 90 0.38 -2.08 9.53
N VAL A 91 1.15 -1.27 8.83
CA VAL A 91 0.95 0.18 8.73
C VAL A 91 0.77 0.56 7.27
N ALA A 92 0.17 1.72 7.03
CA ALA A 92 0.02 2.25 5.68
C ALA A 92 0.75 3.59 5.55
N ASN A 93 1.28 3.86 4.36
CA ASN A 93 1.73 5.19 3.97
C ASN A 93 1.11 5.54 2.61
N VAL A 94 0.87 6.83 2.39
CA VAL A 94 0.48 7.35 1.09
C VAL A 94 1.41 8.47 0.70
N TYR A 95 1.92 8.40 -0.52
CA TYR A 95 2.84 9.36 -1.10
C TYR A 95 2.26 9.96 -2.37
N MET A 96 2.65 11.20 -2.66
CA MET A 96 2.41 11.84 -3.95
C MET A 96 3.74 12.19 -4.62
N ALA A 97 3.78 12.14 -5.94
CA ALA A 97 4.87 12.66 -6.76
C ALA A 97 4.31 13.47 -7.93
N LYS A 98 4.68 14.75 -8.01
CA LYS A 98 4.25 15.62 -9.11
C LYS A 98 4.93 15.18 -10.40
N ALA A 99 4.14 14.93 -11.45
CA ALA A 99 4.68 14.64 -12.75
C ALA A 99 5.36 15.89 -13.35
N SER A 100 6.54 15.72 -13.93
CA SER A 100 7.24 16.79 -14.67
C SER A 100 6.62 17.08 -16.04
N GLY A 101 5.62 16.29 -16.44
CA GLY A 101 4.90 16.35 -17.71
C GLY A 101 3.65 15.47 -17.62
N ASP A 102 3.31 14.78 -18.70
CA ASP A 102 2.19 13.83 -18.71
C ASP A 102 2.46 12.64 -17.77
N VAL A 103 1.57 12.44 -16.79
CA VAL A 103 1.63 11.36 -15.81
C VAL A 103 1.61 9.97 -16.45
N MET A 104 1.06 9.82 -17.65
CA MET A 104 1.06 8.57 -18.42
C MET A 104 2.49 8.13 -18.82
N SER A 105 3.40 9.11 -18.96
CA SER A 105 4.81 8.89 -19.31
C SER A 105 5.76 9.02 -18.11
N PHE A 106 5.30 9.64 -17.03
CA PHE A 106 6.09 9.86 -15.83
C PHE A 106 6.22 8.59 -14.99
N ASP A 107 7.43 8.11 -14.77
CA ASP A 107 7.68 6.89 -14.01
C ASP A 107 7.84 7.13 -12.50
N GLY A 108 7.95 8.39 -12.04
CA GLY A 108 8.18 8.73 -10.63
C GLY A 108 9.61 8.49 -10.15
N SER A 109 10.60 8.40 -11.04
CA SER A 109 12.01 8.30 -10.66
C SER A 109 12.56 9.60 -10.07
N GLY A 110 13.68 9.50 -9.34
CA GLY A 110 14.31 10.64 -8.68
C GLY A 110 13.70 10.98 -7.32
N LYS A 111 14.10 12.13 -6.76
CA LYS A 111 13.69 12.58 -5.42
C LYS A 111 12.43 13.44 -5.51
N VAL A 112 11.31 12.80 -5.77
CA VAL A 112 10.04 13.46 -6.15
C VAL A 112 8.85 13.11 -5.26
N TRP A 113 9.01 12.14 -4.37
CA TRP A 113 7.91 11.63 -3.53
C TRP A 113 7.86 12.36 -2.19
N PHE A 114 6.66 12.71 -1.73
CA PHE A 114 6.39 13.22 -0.38
C PHE A 114 5.21 12.47 0.23
N LYS A 115 5.28 12.20 1.54
CA LYS A 115 4.20 11.51 2.25
C LYS A 115 3.07 12.49 2.55
N ILE A 116 1.83 12.09 2.31
CA ILE A 116 0.63 12.91 2.58
C ILE A 116 -0.29 12.30 3.64
N TYR A 117 -0.14 10.99 3.91
CA TYR A 117 -0.97 10.30 4.87
C TYR A 117 -0.26 9.05 5.39
N GLN A 118 -0.64 8.60 6.58
CA GLN A 118 -0.21 7.33 7.15
C GLN A 118 -1.27 6.79 8.12
N ILE A 119 -1.31 5.47 8.23
CA ILE A 119 -1.93 4.76 9.35
C ILE A 119 -0.80 4.09 10.09
N THR A 120 -0.51 4.54 11.32
CA THR A 120 0.59 4.00 12.12
C THR A 120 0.07 3.08 13.22
N ALA A 121 0.95 2.25 13.79
CA ALA A 121 0.62 1.44 14.95
C ALA A 121 0.43 2.34 16.19
N ILE A 122 -0.50 1.96 17.06
CA ILE A 122 -0.79 2.69 18.30
C ILE A 122 -0.21 1.89 19.46
N ALA A 123 0.76 2.48 20.15
CA ALA A 123 1.32 1.93 21.38
C ALA A 123 0.23 1.85 22.47
N ASP A 124 0.28 0.79 23.29
CA ASP A 124 -0.53 0.73 24.51
C ASP A 124 0.03 1.73 25.54
N PRO A 125 -0.74 2.76 25.96
CA PRO A 125 -0.27 3.76 26.92
C PRO A 125 0.17 3.15 28.27
N THR A 126 -0.37 1.98 28.62
CA THR A 126 -0.02 1.28 29.87
C THR A 126 1.25 0.44 29.74
N GLY A 127 1.70 0.16 28.51
CA GLY A 127 2.78 -0.78 28.24
C GLY A 127 2.47 -2.21 28.67
N THR A 128 1.19 -2.59 28.82
CA THR A 128 0.76 -3.93 29.27
C THR A 128 0.48 -4.87 28.10
N ASN A 129 -0.04 -4.34 27.00
CA ASN A 129 -0.42 -5.07 25.79
C ASN A 129 0.52 -4.76 24.62
N TYR A 130 0.37 -5.54 23.55
CA TYR A 130 1.03 -5.27 22.27
C TYR A 130 0.46 -4.01 21.60
N PRO A 131 1.22 -3.34 20.72
CA PRO A 131 0.70 -2.26 19.89
C PRO A 131 -0.45 -2.75 19.01
N THR A 132 -1.43 -1.88 18.79
CA THR A 132 -2.53 -2.16 17.86
C THR A 132 -2.22 -1.60 16.47
N PHE A 133 -2.77 -2.24 15.43
CA PHE A 133 -2.55 -1.87 14.03
C PHE A 133 -3.89 -1.49 13.39
N PRO A 134 -4.24 -0.19 13.35
CA PRO A 134 -5.55 0.27 12.89
C PRO A 134 -5.87 -0.04 11.42
N ALA A 135 -4.87 -0.37 10.61
CA ALA A 135 -5.06 -0.78 9.23
C ALA A 135 -5.66 -2.20 9.11
N LEU A 136 -5.51 -3.03 10.15
CA LEU A 136 -5.98 -4.42 10.13
C LEU A 136 -7.49 -4.48 9.92
N GLY A 137 -7.91 -5.25 8.91
CA GLY A 137 -9.31 -5.48 8.58
C GLY A 137 -9.99 -4.39 7.74
N LEU A 138 -9.29 -3.31 7.39
CA LEU A 138 -9.82 -2.32 6.47
C LEU A 138 -10.03 -2.90 5.07
N TYR A 139 -11.12 -2.52 4.41
CA TYR A 139 -11.42 -2.81 3.00
C TYR A 139 -11.09 -1.63 2.07
N ASN A 140 -10.68 -0.51 2.65
CA ASN A 140 -10.32 0.69 1.93
C ASN A 140 -9.52 1.63 2.83
N VAL A 141 -8.84 2.59 2.21
CA VAL A 141 -8.05 3.60 2.91
C VAL A 141 -8.42 4.97 2.35
N THR A 142 -9.18 5.74 3.14
CA THR A 142 -9.62 7.11 2.80
C THR A 142 -8.73 8.15 3.48
N PHE A 143 -8.34 9.17 2.72
CA PHE A 143 -7.57 10.32 3.20
C PHE A 143 -7.84 11.54 2.32
N THR A 144 -7.35 12.70 2.75
CA THR A 144 -7.53 13.97 2.04
C THR A 144 -6.32 14.27 1.17
N ILE A 145 -6.54 14.69 -0.09
CA ILE A 145 -5.49 15.32 -0.90
C ILE A 145 -5.15 16.69 -0.26
N PRO A 146 -3.90 16.97 0.15
CA PRO A 146 -3.56 18.20 0.86
C PRO A 146 -3.98 19.46 0.10
N LYS A 147 -4.55 20.45 0.80
CA LYS A 147 -5.15 21.62 0.13
C LYS A 147 -4.11 22.48 -0.57
N LYS A 148 -2.91 22.61 -0.01
CA LYS A 148 -1.80 23.37 -0.58
C LYS A 148 -1.01 22.62 -1.65
N VAL A 149 -1.38 21.40 -2.05
CA VAL A 149 -0.65 20.71 -3.13
C VAL A 149 -0.81 21.52 -4.43
N PRO A 150 0.26 21.74 -5.22
CA PRO A 150 0.13 22.47 -6.48
C PRO A 150 -0.78 21.78 -7.48
N THR A 151 -1.60 22.53 -8.21
CA THR A 151 -2.38 22.02 -9.35
C THR A 151 -1.48 21.31 -10.37
N GLY A 152 -1.95 20.20 -10.94
CA GLY A 152 -1.31 19.46 -12.02
C GLY A 152 -1.38 17.95 -11.80
N GLN A 153 -0.66 17.19 -12.63
CA GLN A 153 -0.75 15.73 -12.59
C GLN A 153 0.23 15.09 -11.59
N TYR A 154 -0.18 13.97 -11.00
CA TYR A 154 0.54 13.27 -9.94
C TYR A 154 0.44 11.76 -10.07
N LEU A 155 1.49 11.06 -9.65
CA LEU A 155 1.33 9.70 -9.12
C LEU A 155 0.95 9.79 -7.65
N LEU A 156 -0.08 9.04 -7.27
CA LEU A 156 -0.50 8.83 -5.89
C LEU A 156 -0.23 7.36 -5.54
N ARG A 157 0.73 7.12 -4.65
CA ARG A 157 1.16 5.78 -4.24
C ARG A 157 0.62 5.46 -2.86
N ILE A 158 -0.14 4.37 -2.73
CA ILE A 158 -0.41 3.74 -1.44
C ILE A 158 0.55 2.56 -1.24
N GLU A 159 0.96 2.36 0.00
CA GLU A 159 1.55 1.10 0.43
C GLU A 159 0.94 0.66 1.76
N HIS A 160 0.76 -0.64 1.90
CA HIS A 160 0.60 -1.30 3.18
C HIS A 160 1.82 -2.17 3.46
N ILE A 161 2.45 -1.94 4.61
CA ILE A 161 3.63 -2.67 5.10
C ILE A 161 3.13 -3.69 6.10
N ALA A 162 3.01 -4.94 5.66
CA ALA A 162 2.63 -6.08 6.48
C ALA A 162 3.85 -6.59 7.28
N LEU A 163 3.66 -6.73 8.58
CA LEU A 163 4.74 -6.95 9.57
C LEU A 163 4.69 -8.32 10.26
N HIS A 164 3.75 -9.19 9.88
CA HIS A 164 3.57 -10.51 10.51
C HIS A 164 4.78 -11.45 10.36
N ASP A 165 5.71 -11.17 9.45
CA ASP A 165 6.92 -11.96 9.23
C ASP A 165 8.17 -11.04 9.18
N ALA A 166 8.10 -9.88 9.83
CA ALA A 166 9.08 -8.81 9.70
C ALA A 166 10.21 -8.83 10.75
N ALA A 167 10.38 -9.92 11.50
CA ALA A 167 11.41 -10.02 12.55
C ALA A 167 12.86 -9.96 12.01
N TYR A 168 13.06 -10.06 10.71
CA TYR A 168 14.37 -10.08 10.04
C TYR A 168 14.35 -9.28 8.74
N PHE A 169 15.55 -8.93 8.25
CA PHE A 169 15.73 -8.20 7.01
C PHE A 169 15.08 -8.93 5.82
N GLY A 170 14.23 -8.23 5.07
CA GLY A 170 13.49 -8.79 3.93
C GLY A 170 12.27 -9.61 4.31
N GLY A 171 11.91 -9.70 5.60
CA GLY A 171 10.70 -10.36 6.07
C GLY A 171 9.42 -9.56 5.81
N ALA A 172 9.49 -8.23 5.97
CA ALA A 172 8.38 -7.31 5.71
C ALA A 172 7.83 -7.41 4.27
N GLN A 173 6.52 -7.31 4.16
CA GLN A 173 5.78 -7.50 2.92
C GLN A 173 5.09 -6.20 2.52
N PHE A 174 5.29 -5.75 1.29
CA PHE A 174 4.74 -4.48 0.81
C PHE A 174 3.70 -4.74 -0.27
N TYR A 175 2.49 -4.26 -0.02
CA TYR A 175 1.37 -4.24 -0.97
C TYR A 175 1.22 -2.81 -1.47
N ILE A 176 1.33 -2.59 -2.77
CA ILE A 176 1.52 -1.26 -3.36
C ILE A 176 0.47 -1.02 -4.44
N GLY A 177 0.05 0.23 -4.62
CA GLY A 177 -0.71 0.67 -5.79
C GLY A 177 -0.36 2.12 -6.14
N CYS A 178 -0.35 2.45 -7.44
CA CYS A 178 -0.10 3.81 -7.92
C CYS A 178 -1.24 4.30 -8.82
N ALA A 179 -2.06 5.22 -8.31
CA ALA A 179 -3.07 5.94 -9.07
C ALA A 179 -2.45 7.11 -9.85
N GLN A 180 -3.04 7.42 -11.00
CA GLN A 180 -2.71 8.58 -11.82
C GLN A 180 -3.78 9.64 -11.59
N LEU A 181 -3.35 10.82 -11.13
CA LEU A 181 -4.25 11.91 -10.77
C LEU A 181 -4.00 13.15 -11.61
N ASP A 182 -5.07 13.91 -11.85
CA ASP A 182 -5.02 15.31 -12.28
C ASP A 182 -5.63 16.17 -11.17
N VAL A 183 -4.77 16.84 -10.41
CA VAL A 183 -5.19 17.62 -9.25
C VAL A 183 -5.53 19.04 -9.65
N THR A 184 -6.77 19.46 -9.41
CA THR A 184 -7.27 20.82 -9.65
C THR A 184 -7.37 21.63 -8.35
N ASP A 185 -7.57 22.94 -8.45
CA ASP A 185 -7.82 23.85 -7.31
C ASP A 185 -6.81 23.72 -6.15
N GLY A 186 -5.56 23.44 -6.51
CA GLY A 186 -4.42 23.33 -5.62
C GLY A 186 -3.86 24.67 -5.16
N GLY A 187 -3.17 24.67 -4.02
CA GLY A 187 -2.47 25.84 -3.48
C GLY A 187 -1.00 25.94 -3.91
N GLY A 188 -0.32 26.98 -3.47
CA GLY A 188 1.11 27.24 -3.78
C GLY A 188 2.11 26.58 -2.82
N GLY A 189 1.76 25.45 -2.20
CA GLY A 189 2.64 24.77 -1.25
C GLY A 189 3.88 24.15 -1.90
N THR A 190 4.95 24.01 -1.13
CA THR A 190 6.17 23.31 -1.56
C THR A 190 6.36 22.04 -0.73
N PRO A 191 5.95 20.86 -1.23
CA PRO A 191 6.05 19.61 -0.49
C PRO A 191 7.48 19.29 -0.05
N ASN A 192 7.63 18.95 1.22
CA ASN A 192 8.90 18.56 1.81
C ASN A 192 8.69 17.68 3.06
N PRO A 193 9.67 16.82 3.41
CA PRO A 193 10.85 16.47 2.62
C PRO A 193 10.49 15.59 1.41
N LEU A 194 11.26 15.71 0.32
CA LEU A 194 11.16 14.81 -0.83
C LEU A 194 12.08 13.59 -0.64
N VAL A 195 11.67 12.43 -1.15
CA VAL A 195 12.43 11.17 -1.14
C VAL A 195 12.35 10.47 -2.50
N SER A 196 13.23 9.50 -2.71
CA SER A 196 13.20 8.61 -3.88
C SER A 196 12.56 7.28 -3.54
N ILE A 197 11.86 6.66 -4.49
CA ILE A 197 11.37 5.28 -4.35
C ILE A 197 11.82 4.52 -5.60
N PRO A 198 12.67 3.47 -5.51
CA PRO A 198 13.37 3.01 -4.31
C PRO A 198 14.35 4.05 -3.74
N GLY A 199 14.76 3.87 -2.48
CA GLY A 199 15.71 4.75 -1.75
C GLY A 199 15.16 5.36 -0.47
N VAL A 200 13.83 5.42 -0.30
CA VAL A 200 13.17 5.85 0.94
C VAL A 200 13.41 4.88 2.09
N TYR A 201 13.62 3.60 1.77
CA TYR A 201 13.90 2.52 2.72
C TYR A 201 15.20 1.83 2.39
N THR A 202 15.89 1.43 3.46
CA THR A 202 17.06 0.56 3.46
C THR A 202 16.67 -0.90 3.74
N GLY A 203 15.50 -1.13 4.32
CA GLY A 203 15.02 -2.43 4.78
C GLY A 203 15.50 -2.76 6.19
N ARG A 204 16.22 -1.85 6.84
CA ARG A 204 16.77 -1.99 8.20
C ARG A 204 16.12 -1.04 9.21
N GLU A 205 15.14 -0.27 8.78
CA GLU A 205 14.38 0.63 9.64
C GLU A 205 13.72 -0.17 10.78
N PRO A 206 13.65 0.37 12.01
CA PRO A 206 13.01 -0.32 13.14
C PRO A 206 11.51 -0.56 12.95
N GLY A 207 10.87 0.14 12.01
CA GLY A 207 9.49 -0.13 11.59
C GLY A 207 9.34 -1.15 10.47
N ILE A 208 10.44 -1.60 9.86
CA ILE A 208 10.47 -2.58 8.75
C ILE A 208 11.10 -3.89 9.22
N ILE A 209 12.16 -3.85 10.04
CA ILE A 209 12.58 -4.98 10.86
C ILE A 209 11.91 -4.83 12.22
N PHE A 210 10.78 -5.48 12.39
CA PHE A 210 9.92 -5.38 13.56
C PHE A 210 9.33 -6.76 13.86
N ASP A 211 9.55 -7.25 15.08
CA ASP A 211 8.90 -8.47 15.57
C ASP A 211 7.65 -8.10 16.40
N PRO A 212 6.45 -8.14 15.81
CA PRO A 212 5.20 -7.82 16.50
C PRO A 212 4.81 -8.84 17.58
N TYR A 213 5.50 -9.99 17.67
CA TYR A 213 5.18 -11.10 18.56
C TYR A 213 6.27 -11.36 19.61
N SER A 214 7.34 -10.55 19.60
CA SER A 214 8.49 -10.73 20.47
C SER A 214 8.15 -10.60 21.96
N PHE A 215 8.98 -11.25 22.80
CA PHE A 215 9.04 -11.02 24.24
C PHE A 215 10.48 -10.65 24.65
N PRO A 216 10.72 -9.56 25.41
CA PRO A 216 9.73 -8.62 25.92
C PRO A 216 9.01 -7.88 24.77
N LYS A 217 7.72 -7.63 24.97
CA LYS A 217 6.85 -7.06 23.93
C LYS A 217 7.32 -5.68 23.47
N PRO A 218 7.17 -5.35 22.18
CA PRO A 218 7.48 -4.02 21.69
C PRO A 218 6.49 -3.01 22.28
N THR A 219 6.99 -1.93 22.87
CA THR A 219 6.14 -0.88 23.46
C THR A 219 5.93 0.31 22.53
N ASN A 220 6.79 0.48 21.52
CA ASN A 220 6.72 1.56 20.56
C ASN A 220 6.91 1.02 19.13
N TYR A 221 6.37 1.76 18.17
CA TYR A 221 6.59 1.52 16.75
C TYR A 221 7.05 2.81 16.08
N THR A 222 8.07 2.72 15.22
CA THR A 222 8.58 3.86 14.46
C THR A 222 8.11 3.73 13.01
N GLN A 223 7.20 4.62 12.60
CA GLN A 223 6.73 4.65 11.22
C GLN A 223 7.91 4.88 10.24
N PRO A 224 8.11 4.02 9.24
CA PRO A 224 9.17 4.22 8.27
C PRO A 224 8.83 5.35 7.27
N GLY A 225 9.89 5.94 6.69
CA GLY A 225 9.79 7.00 5.69
C GLY A 225 9.73 8.40 6.28
N PRO A 226 9.60 9.44 5.43
CA PRO A 226 9.56 10.83 5.89
C PRO A 226 8.30 11.13 6.73
N PRO A 227 8.29 12.24 7.49
CA PRO A 227 7.06 12.73 8.11
C PRO A 227 5.99 13.06 7.05
N VAL A 228 4.73 13.06 7.46
CA VAL A 228 3.62 13.55 6.63
C VAL A 228 3.81 15.04 6.38
N TRP A 229 3.80 15.44 5.10
CA TRP A 229 3.78 16.83 4.71
C TRP A 229 2.39 17.42 4.99
N VAL A 230 2.36 18.55 5.72
CA VAL A 230 1.12 19.25 6.07
C VAL A 230 0.86 20.37 5.07
N GLY A 231 -0.01 20.08 4.10
CA GLY A 231 -0.43 20.96 3.02
C GLY A 231 -1.92 21.28 3.03
#